data_AF-A0A1M5NTX1-F1
#
_entry.id   AF-A0A1M5NTX1-F1
#
_cell.length_a   1.000
_cell.length_b   1.000
_cell.length_c   1.000
_cell.angle_alpha   90.00
_cell.angle_beta   90.00
_cell.angle_gamma   90.00
#
_symmetry.space_group_name_H-M   'P 1'
#
loop_
_entity.id
_entity.type
_entity.pdbx_description
1 polymer ?
#
loop_
_entity_poly.entity_id
_entity_poly.type
_entity_poly.pdbx_seq_one_letter_code
_entity_poly.pdbx_strand_id
1 'polypeptide(L)'
;MKHVRFSMAFAALLSVTPAAYAQEPAAAADAAALEAEALESGRSTAAWLDLQVGNSVALSATRPMPGEVADQVFSRYVKSFSHPIPVEFARDRFIQGGGQ
;
A
#
# COMPACT_ATOMS: atom_id res chain seq x y z
N MET A 1 -61.75 43.93 36.88
CA MET A 1 -61.60 45.21 36.15
C MET A 1 -60.15 45.33 35.71
N LYS A 2 -59.84 44.93 34.48
CA LYS A 2 -59.20 45.77 33.44
C LYS A 2 -58.25 46.83 34.02
N HIS A 3 -56.94 46.67 33.79
CA HIS A 3 -56.14 47.69 33.12
C HIS A 3 -55.01 47.03 32.33
N VAL A 4 -55.17 47.09 31.01
CA VAL A 4 -54.11 46.90 30.01
C VAL A 4 -53.19 48.13 30.09
N ARG A 5 -51.87 47.92 30.05
CA ARG A 5 -50.91 48.98 29.70
C ARG A 5 -50.08 48.50 28.52
N PHE A 6 -50.28 49.18 27.41
CA PHE A 6 -49.63 49.01 26.12
C PHE A 6 -48.64 50.17 25.96
N SER A 7 -47.35 49.86 25.83
CA SER A 7 -46.25 50.72 25.31
C SER A 7 -44.94 50.00 25.68
N MET A 8 -43.90 49.89 24.87
CA MET A 8 -43.51 50.62 23.67
C MET A 8 -42.45 49.75 22.96
N ALA A 9 -42.42 49.80 21.63
CA ALA A 9 -41.44 49.10 20.81
C ALA A 9 -39.99 49.44 21.18
N PHE A 10 -39.11 48.43 21.20
CA PHE A 10 -37.68 48.63 20.98
C PHE A 10 -37.21 47.63 19.92
N ALA A 11 -37.01 48.16 18.72
CA ALA A 11 -36.33 47.49 17.64
C ALA A 11 -34.85 47.32 18.00
N ALA A 12 -34.28 46.13 17.79
CA ALA A 12 -32.87 46.00 17.43
C ALA A 12 -32.51 44.56 17.03
N LEU A 13 -32.09 44.47 15.78
CA LEU A 13 -31.00 43.61 15.29
C LEU A 13 -31.25 42.10 15.24
N LEU A 14 -31.61 41.66 14.03
CA LEU A 14 -31.04 40.45 13.42
C LEU A 14 -29.52 40.48 13.57
N SER A 15 -28.97 39.73 14.51
CA SER A 15 -27.58 39.29 14.44
C SER A 15 -27.52 38.06 13.54
N VAL A 16 -27.21 38.30 12.26
CA VAL A 16 -26.61 37.28 11.40
C VAL A 16 -25.25 36.94 12.01
N THR A 17 -25.17 35.83 12.73
CA THR A 17 -23.88 35.20 13.05
C THR A 17 -23.29 34.65 11.75
N PRO A 18 -22.13 35.11 11.28
CA PRO A 18 -21.40 34.32 10.31
C PRO A 18 -20.99 33.04 11.03
N ALA A 19 -21.51 31.91 10.56
CA ALA A 19 -20.88 30.63 10.80
C ALA A 19 -19.52 30.69 10.10
N ALA A 20 -18.52 31.22 10.82
CA ALA A 20 -17.14 30.88 10.54
C ALA A 20 -17.07 29.37 10.72
N TYR A 21 -17.00 28.65 9.60
CA TYR A 21 -16.61 27.26 9.59
C TYR A 21 -15.24 27.22 10.25
N ALA A 22 -15.21 26.90 11.55
CA ALA A 22 -14.02 26.41 12.22
C ALA A 22 -13.69 25.11 11.49
N GLN A 23 -12.84 25.21 10.47
CA GLN A 23 -12.30 24.03 9.81
C GLN A 23 -11.48 23.30 10.87
N GLU A 24 -11.99 22.13 11.21
CA GLU A 24 -11.53 21.26 12.27
C GLU A 24 -10.01 21.01 12.12
N PRO A 25 -9.19 21.25 13.16
CA PRO A 25 -7.75 21.03 13.09
C PRO A 25 -7.37 19.57 12.82
N ALA A 26 -8.33 18.64 12.98
CA ALA A 26 -8.17 17.22 12.69
C ALA A 26 -7.84 16.95 11.22
N ALA A 27 -8.55 17.57 10.27
CA ALA A 27 -8.34 17.32 8.84
C ALA A 27 -6.97 17.81 8.34
N ALA A 28 -6.45 18.90 8.93
CA ALA A 28 -5.10 19.39 8.61
C ALA A 28 -3.99 18.53 9.26
N ALA A 29 -4.24 17.99 10.46
CA ALA A 29 -3.33 17.07 11.12
C ALA A 29 -3.23 15.72 10.38
N ASP A 30 -4.36 15.21 9.90
CA ASP A 30 -4.40 13.97 9.10
C ASP A 30 -3.65 14.13 7.77
N ALA A 31 -3.82 15.27 7.09
CA ALA A 31 -3.08 15.55 5.86
C ALA A 31 -1.55 15.63 6.10
N ALA A 32 -1.12 16.28 7.19
CA ALA A 32 0.29 16.35 7.55
C ALA A 32 0.88 14.98 7.95
N ALA A 33 0.08 14.12 8.60
CA ALA A 33 0.50 12.76 8.95
C ALA A 33 0.71 11.88 7.70
N LEU A 34 -0.20 11.97 6.72
CA LEU A 34 -0.08 11.24 5.45
C LEU A 34 1.13 11.71 4.62
N GLU A 35 1.41 13.02 4.62
CA GLU A 35 2.60 13.56 3.95
C GLU A 35 3.89 13.08 4.64
N ALA A 36 3.92 13.06 5.97
CA ALA A 36 5.05 12.53 6.73
C ALA A 36 5.30 11.04 6.45
N GLU A 37 4.24 10.22 6.36
CA GLU A 37 4.31 8.81 6.00
C GLU A 37 4.83 8.60 4.57
N ALA A 38 4.35 9.41 3.61
CA ALA A 38 4.81 9.35 2.22
C ALA A 38 6.31 9.71 2.11
N LEU A 39 6.77 10.72 2.87
CA LEU A 39 8.18 11.10 2.92
C LEU A 39 9.06 10.00 3.56
N GLU A 40 8.60 9.35 4.62
CA GLU A 40 9.30 8.20 5.21
C GLU A 40 9.37 7.02 4.23
N SER A 41 8.27 6.70 3.57
CA SER A 41 8.22 5.64 2.56
C SER A 41 9.17 5.93 1.39
N GLY A 42 9.25 7.19 0.95
CA GLY A 42 10.21 7.63 -0.06
C GLY A 42 11.66 7.50 0.39
N ARG A 43 11.99 7.90 1.63
CA ARG A 43 13.33 7.73 2.20
C ARG A 43 13.72 6.26 2.33
N SER A 44 12.82 5.43 2.82
CA SER A 44 13.01 3.98 2.91
C SER A 44 13.28 3.38 1.52
N THR A 45 12.47 3.75 0.53
CA THR A 45 12.64 3.28 -0.86
C THR A 45 14.00 3.68 -1.43
N ALA A 46 14.40 4.94 -1.24
CA ALA A 46 15.70 5.44 -1.69
C ALA A 46 16.87 4.66 -1.05
N ALA A 47 16.78 4.37 0.26
CA ALA A 47 17.79 3.58 0.96
C ALA A 47 17.87 2.14 0.42
N TRP A 48 16.74 1.51 0.12
CA TRP A 48 16.71 0.17 -0.48
C TRP A 48 17.28 0.14 -1.91
N LEU A 49 17.07 1.19 -2.69
CA LEU A 49 17.66 1.32 -4.02
C LEU A 49 19.17 1.53 -3.94
N ASP A 50 19.64 2.33 -2.99
CA ASP A 50 21.07 2.53 -2.77
C ASP A 50 21.79 1.21 -2.40
N LEU A 51 21.19 0.39 -1.55
CA LEU A 51 21.71 -0.95 -1.23
C LEU A 51 21.79 -1.88 -2.45
N GLN A 52 20.80 -1.80 -3.35
CA GLN A 52 20.78 -2.60 -4.58
C GLN A 52 21.82 -2.12 -5.61
N VAL A 53 21.91 -0.80 -5.82
CA VAL A 53 22.87 -0.20 -6.76
C VAL A 53 24.30 -0.36 -6.27
N GLY A 54 24.53 -0.11 -4.98
CA GLY A 54 25.85 -0.23 -4.36
C GLY A 54 26.29 -1.68 -4.20
N ASN A 55 25.37 -2.65 -4.25
CA ASN A 55 25.63 -4.08 -4.05
C ASN A 55 26.41 -4.36 -2.74
N SER A 56 26.35 -3.45 -1.77
CA SER A 56 27.18 -3.43 -0.56
C SER A 56 26.77 -4.50 0.46
N VAL A 57 25.53 -4.97 0.36
CA VAL A 57 24.95 -6.06 1.17
C VAL A 57 24.98 -7.41 0.46
N ALA A 58 25.53 -7.50 -0.75
CA ALA A 58 25.67 -8.78 -1.42
C ALA A 58 26.63 -9.70 -0.68
N LEU A 59 26.31 -10.99 -0.69
CA LEU A 59 27.17 -12.03 -0.10
C LEU A 59 28.54 -11.98 -0.79
N SER A 60 29.57 -11.58 -0.03
CA SER A 60 30.95 -11.48 -0.52
C SER A 60 31.62 -12.85 -0.71
N ALA A 61 31.00 -13.90 -0.20
CA ALA A 61 31.50 -15.27 -0.30
C ALA A 61 31.19 -15.83 -1.70
N THR A 62 32.23 -16.12 -2.47
CA THR A 62 32.12 -16.90 -3.71
C THR A 62 31.56 -18.28 -3.36
N ARG A 63 30.46 -18.68 -4.02
CA ARG A 63 29.90 -20.03 -3.95
C ARG A 63 30.14 -20.74 -5.28
N PRO A 64 31.37 -21.23 -5.55
CA PRO A 64 31.62 -21.95 -6.78
C PRO A 64 30.89 -23.30 -6.76
N MET A 65 30.30 -23.66 -7.89
CA MET A 65 29.73 -24.98 -8.08
C MET A 65 30.85 -25.95 -8.49
N PRO A 66 30.98 -27.13 -7.86
CA PRO A 66 31.90 -28.16 -8.33
C PRO A 66 31.62 -28.51 -9.80
N GLY A 67 32.67 -28.76 -10.58
CA GLY A 67 32.56 -28.97 -12.03
C GLY A 67 31.60 -30.10 -12.39
N GLU A 68 31.73 -31.24 -11.70
CA GLU A 68 30.83 -32.38 -11.88
C GLU A 68 29.34 -32.06 -11.63
N VAL A 69 29.04 -31.14 -10.69
CA VAL A 69 27.67 -30.69 -10.43
C VAL A 69 27.20 -29.78 -11.55
N ALA A 70 28.07 -28.89 -12.05
CA ALA A 70 27.76 -28.03 -13.20
C ALA A 70 27.44 -28.86 -14.45
N ASP A 71 28.22 -29.89 -14.72
CA ASP A 71 28.01 -30.81 -15.84
C ASP A 71 26.67 -31.55 -15.72
N GLN A 72 26.32 -32.02 -14.51
CA GLN A 72 25.04 -32.68 -14.28
C GLN A 72 23.86 -31.72 -14.47
N VAL A 73 23.96 -30.48 -13.98
CA VAL A 73 22.94 -29.44 -14.16
C VAL A 73 22.76 -29.12 -15.64
N PHE A 74 23.86 -28.97 -16.38
CA PHE A 74 23.83 -28.73 -17.82
C PHE A 74 23.20 -29.90 -18.59
N SER A 75 23.60 -31.14 -18.27
CA SER A 75 23.01 -32.34 -18.87
C SER A 75 21.50 -32.41 -18.66
N ARG A 76 21.02 -32.10 -17.45
CA ARG A 76 19.58 -32.02 -17.13
C ARG A 76 18.88 -30.94 -17.95
N TYR A 77 19.48 -29.76 -18.07
CA TYR A 77 18.95 -28.67 -18.88
C TYR A 77 18.76 -29.10 -20.33
N VAL A 78 19.80 -29.67 -20.97
CA VAL A 78 19.70 -30.19 -22.35
C VAL A 78 18.60 -31.25 -22.45
N LYS A 79 18.53 -32.17 -21.48
CA LYS A 79 17.49 -33.22 -21.44
C LYS A 79 16.08 -32.68 -21.30
N SER A 80 15.87 -31.51 -20.67
CA SER A 80 14.50 -30.95 -20.56
C SER A 80 13.88 -30.60 -21.90
N PHE A 81 14.69 -30.30 -22.92
CA PHE A 81 14.21 -30.03 -24.28
C PHE A 81 13.96 -31.29 -25.11
N SER A 82 14.36 -32.47 -24.63
CA SER A 82 14.13 -33.72 -25.35
C SER A 82 12.67 -34.18 -25.29
N HIS A 83 11.83 -33.52 -24.47
CA HIS A 83 10.42 -33.84 -24.33
C HIS A 83 9.61 -32.75 -25.04
N PRO A 84 8.77 -33.11 -26.02
CA PRO A 84 7.92 -32.13 -26.69
C PRO A 84 6.92 -31.54 -25.70
N ILE A 85 6.58 -30.26 -25.91
CA ILE A 85 5.49 -29.63 -25.17
C ILE A 85 4.19 -30.34 -25.57
N PRO A 86 3.39 -30.84 -24.62
CA PRO A 86 2.09 -31.43 -24.92
C PRO A 86 1.19 -30.44 -25.66
N VAL A 87 0.43 -30.93 -26.65
CA VAL A 87 -0.55 -30.11 -27.39
C VAL A 87 -1.68 -29.64 -26.45
N GLU A 88 -2.02 -30.47 -25.47
CA GLU A 88 -3.07 -30.21 -24.50
C GLU A 88 -2.59 -30.56 -23.10
N PHE A 89 -3.00 -29.74 -22.12
CA PHE A 89 -2.83 -30.04 -20.71
C PHE A 89 -4.20 -30.36 -20.12
N ALA A 90 -4.38 -31.59 -19.64
CA ALA A 90 -5.58 -31.94 -18.90
C ALA A 90 -5.63 -31.11 -17.61
N ARG A 91 -6.78 -30.50 -17.31
CA ARG A 91 -7.01 -29.88 -16.01
C ARG A 91 -7.39 -30.96 -15.03
N ASP A 92 -6.58 -31.15 -13.98
CA ASP A 92 -7.00 -31.96 -12.86
C ASP A 92 -8.26 -31.34 -12.25
N ARG A 93 -9.31 -32.14 -12.16
CA ARG A 93 -10.57 -31.75 -11.54
C ARG A 93 -10.28 -31.52 -10.05
N PHE A 94 -10.41 -30.28 -9.59
CA PHE A 94 -10.34 -29.97 -8.17
C PHE A 94 -11.34 -30.87 -7.43
N ILE A 95 -10.86 -31.69 -6.48
CA ILE A 95 -11.73 -32.54 -5.65
C ILE A 95 -12.56 -31.59 -4.78
N GLN A 96 -13.78 -31.29 -5.21
CA GLN A 96 -14.80 -30.64 -4.40
C GLN A 96 -15.40 -31.71 -3.47
N GLY A 97 -14.62 -32.08 -2.45
CA GLY A 97 -14.99 -33.03 -1.42
C GLY A 97 -14.78 -32.42 -0.04
N GLY A 98 -15.43 -31.28 0.21
CA GLY A 98 -15.44 -30.60 1.50
C GLY A 98 -16.87 -30.24 1.86
N GLY A 99 -17.63 -31.23 2.30
CA GLY A 99 -19.01 -31.06 2.76
C GLY A 99 -19.45 -32.28 3.56
N GLN A 100 -19.32 -32.18 4.88
CA GLN A 100 -20.23 -32.76 5.88
C GLN A 100 -20.31 -31.77 7.04
#